data_AF-A0A2D8C4J9-F1
#
_entry.id   AF-A0A2D8C4J9-F1
#
_cell.length_a   1.000
_cell.length_b   1.000
_cell.length_c   1.000
_cell.angle_alpha   90.00
_cell.angle_beta   90.00
_cell.angle_gamma   90.00
#
_symmetry.space_group_name_H-M   'P 1'
#
loop_
_entity.id
_entity.type
_entity.pdbx_description
1 polymer ?
#
loop_
_entity_poly.entity_id
_entity_poly.type
_entity_poly.pdbx_seq_one_letter_code
_entity_poly.pdbx_strand_id
1 'polypeptide(L)'
;MLLDLSNDFDVNKAKSYLDKLIESKARCELKKVKEKRTIRQNSYLHVCLGLFCSETGYTIDEAKELFSHQLPDIMRYTKNEISFRKSTADLDTKQMTLLIDKIREMSLDQLGLYIPTSEEYLMNQFRFHKELEMGGVW
;
A
#
# COMPACT_ATOMS: atom_id res chain seq x y z
N MET A 1 -1.31 5.79 -20.74
CA MET A 1 -0.16 4.87 -20.87
C MET A 1 0.78 5.15 -19.70
N LEU A 2 1.20 4.11 -18.97
CA LEU A 2 2.22 4.24 -17.93
C LEU A 2 3.52 3.70 -18.52
N LEU A 3 4.60 4.48 -18.44
CA LEU A 3 5.89 4.15 -19.01
C LEU A 3 6.97 4.46 -17.98
N ASP A 4 7.96 3.59 -17.90
CA ASP A 4 9.12 3.78 -17.04
C ASP A 4 10.31 4.28 -17.86
N LEU A 5 10.64 5.57 -17.71
CA LEU A 5 11.73 6.19 -18.46
C LEU A 5 13.13 5.76 -17.98
N SER A 6 13.24 4.88 -16.99
CA SER A 6 14.50 4.22 -16.63
C SER A 6 14.86 3.05 -17.57
N ASN A 7 13.89 2.55 -18.34
CA ASN A 7 14.09 1.49 -19.34
C ASN A 7 14.10 2.07 -20.76
N ASP A 8 15.15 1.79 -21.52
CA ASP A 8 15.31 2.24 -22.92
C ASP A 8 14.15 1.82 -23.84
N PHE A 9 13.52 0.67 -23.60
CA PHE A 9 12.37 0.23 -24.39
C PHE A 9 11.16 1.16 -24.22
N ASP A 10 10.86 1.51 -22.96
CA ASP A 10 9.74 2.40 -22.62
C ASP A 10 10.02 3.84 -23.03
N VAL A 11 11.29 4.28 -22.98
CA VAL A 11 11.73 5.57 -23.53
C VAL A 11 11.45 5.65 -25.03
N ASN A 12 11.81 4.63 -25.80
CA ASN A 12 11.57 4.61 -27.25
C ASN A 12 10.07 4.57 -27.56
N LYS A 13 9.31 3.78 -26.80
CA LYS A 13 7.85 3.72 -26.92
C LYS A 13 7.18 5.07 -26.61
N ALA A 14 7.67 5.78 -25.58
CA ALA A 14 7.20 7.12 -25.22
C ALA A 14 7.40 8.10 -26.37
N LYS A 15 8.60 8.13 -26.96
CA LYS A 15 8.95 9.00 -28.08
C LYS A 15 8.05 8.74 -29.28
N SER A 16 7.99 7.48 -29.75
CA SER A 16 7.15 7.13 -30.91
C SER A 16 5.66 7.43 -30.71
N TYR A 17 5.14 7.30 -29.48
CA TYR A 17 3.76 7.65 -29.19
C TYR A 17 3.54 9.16 -29.15
N LEU A 18 4.49 9.91 -28.58
CA LEU A 18 4.45 11.37 -28.56
C LEU A 18 4.51 11.96 -29.98
N ASP A 19 5.37 11.42 -30.84
CA ASP A 19 5.47 11.85 -32.25
C ASP A 19 4.13 11.67 -32.98
N LYS A 20 3.45 10.53 -32.78
CA LYS A 20 2.09 10.30 -33.31
C LYS A 20 1.05 11.29 -32.78
N LEU A 21 1.13 11.65 -31.50
CA LEU A 21 0.23 12.64 -30.90
C LEU A 21 0.48 14.05 -31.49
N ILE A 22 1.73 14.39 -31.78
CA ILE A 22 2.12 15.65 -32.44
C ILE A 22 1.58 15.67 -33.88
N GLU A 23 1.80 14.61 -34.65
CA GLU A 23 1.31 14.49 -36.03
C GLU A 23 -0.22 14.59 -36.11
N SER A 24 -0.92 13.94 -35.18
CA SER A 24 -2.38 13.97 -35.09
C SER A 24 -2.94 15.26 -34.46
N LYS A 25 -2.08 16.20 -34.03
CA LYS A 25 -2.45 17.44 -33.31
C LYS A 25 -3.41 17.18 -32.14
N ALA A 26 -3.25 16.04 -31.47
CA ALA A 26 -4.13 15.62 -30.39
C ALA A 26 -3.89 16.45 -29.13
N ARG A 27 -4.96 16.72 -28.37
CA ARG A 27 -4.85 17.24 -27.00
C ARG A 27 -4.33 16.13 -26.09
N CYS A 28 -3.24 16.39 -25.36
CA CYS A 28 -2.67 15.43 -24.40
C CYS A 28 -2.31 16.11 -23.07
N GLU A 29 -2.31 15.32 -22.00
CA GLU A 29 -1.86 15.71 -20.66
C GLU A 29 -0.61 14.90 -20.32
N LEU A 30 0.50 15.60 -20.04
CA LEU A 30 1.74 14.99 -19.56
C LEU A 30 1.83 15.23 -18.05
N LYS A 31 1.84 14.15 -17.28
CA LYS A 31 1.95 14.20 -15.83
C LYS A 31 3.07 13.30 -15.36
N LYS A 32 4.01 13.84 -14.59
CA LYS A 32 4.94 13.01 -13.82
C LYS A 32 4.14 12.25 -12.78
N VAL A 33 4.04 10.94 -12.97
CA VAL A 33 3.48 10.05 -11.96
C VAL A 33 4.53 9.99 -10.85
N LYS A 34 4.25 10.64 -9.71
CA LYS A 34 4.97 10.29 -8.48
C LYS A 34 4.73 8.82 -8.25
N GLU A 35 5.75 8.06 -7.87
CA GLU A 35 5.60 6.67 -7.44
C GLU A 35 4.48 6.62 -6.41
N LYS A 36 3.27 6.26 -6.85
CA LYS A 36 2.26 5.75 -5.94
C LYS A 36 2.87 4.46 -5.45
N ARG A 37 3.05 4.35 -4.13
CA ARG A 37 3.65 3.23 -3.38
C ARG A 37 4.07 2.08 -4.27
N THR A 38 5.36 1.76 -4.27
CA THR A 38 5.82 0.48 -4.83
C THR A 38 4.81 -0.58 -4.43
N ILE A 39 4.20 -1.25 -5.40
CA ILE A 39 3.09 -2.22 -5.23
C ILE A 39 3.36 -3.17 -4.05
N ARG A 40 4.65 -3.44 -3.82
CA ARG A 40 5.26 -4.13 -2.68
C ARG A 40 4.81 -3.62 -1.30
N GLN A 41 4.81 -2.32 -1.01
CA GLN A 41 4.43 -1.79 0.30
C GLN A 41 2.94 -1.96 0.61
N ASN A 42 2.07 -1.73 -0.37
CA ASN A 42 0.63 -1.98 -0.19
C ASN A 42 0.35 -3.47 -0.01
N SER A 43 0.95 -4.31 -0.86
CA SER A 43 0.82 -5.77 -0.75
C SER A 43 1.29 -6.26 0.63
N TYR A 44 2.39 -5.70 1.13
CA TYR A 44 2.92 -6.02 2.44
C TYR A 44 2.02 -5.53 3.59
N LEU A 45 1.47 -4.31 3.52
CA LEU A 45 0.46 -3.84 4.48
C LEU A 45 -0.73 -4.81 4.58
N HIS A 46 -1.25 -5.27 3.43
CA HIS A 46 -2.36 -6.21 3.38
C HIS A 46 -2.01 -7.54 4.07
N VAL A 47 -0.78 -8.02 3.91
CA VAL A 47 -0.30 -9.23 4.57
C VAL A 47 -0.19 -9.03 6.08
N CYS A 48 0.38 -7.91 6.53
CA CYS A 48 0.45 -7.58 7.97
C CYS A 48 -0.95 -7.53 8.60
N LEU A 49 -1.89 -6.84 7.94
CA LEU A 49 -3.28 -6.79 8.40
C LEU A 49 -3.94 -8.17 8.36
N GLY A 50 -3.68 -8.96 7.31
CA GLY A 50 -4.25 -10.30 7.17
C GLY A 50 -3.79 -11.24 8.28
N LEU A 51 -2.48 -11.25 8.60
CA LEU A 51 -1.93 -12.03 9.71
C LEU A 51 -2.53 -11.60 11.04
N PHE A 52 -2.62 -10.29 11.29
CA PHE A 52 -3.25 -9.76 12.49
C PHE A 52 -4.72 -10.18 12.60
N CYS A 53 -5.49 -10.08 11.51
CA CYS A 53 -6.90 -10.48 11.44
C CYS A 53 -7.07 -11.99 11.66
N SER A 54 -6.17 -12.81 11.09
CA SER A 54 -6.20 -14.26 11.24
C SER A 54 -6.07 -14.71 12.70
N GLU A 55 -5.22 -14.04 13.48
CA GLU A 55 -5.01 -14.39 14.89
C GLU A 55 -6.06 -13.78 15.84
N THR A 56 -6.56 -12.59 15.51
CA THR A 56 -7.50 -11.86 16.37
C THR A 56 -8.97 -12.13 16.07
N GLY A 57 -9.28 -12.61 14.86
CA GLY A 57 -10.64 -12.72 14.35
C GLY A 57 -11.26 -11.40 13.88
N TYR A 58 -10.53 -10.28 13.91
CA TYR A 58 -11.02 -9.02 13.36
C TYR A 58 -11.16 -9.10 11.84
N THR A 59 -12.09 -8.33 11.30
CA THR A 59 -12.12 -8.04 9.87
C THR A 59 -11.04 -7.02 9.51
N ILE A 60 -10.63 -7.00 8.24
CA ILE A 60 -9.65 -6.04 7.72
C ILE A 60 -10.07 -4.59 8.00
N ASP A 61 -11.37 -4.28 7.90
CA ASP A 61 -11.87 -2.91 8.12
C ASP A 61 -11.90 -2.52 9.60
N GLU A 62 -12.16 -3.46 10.51
CA GLU A 62 -12.02 -3.25 11.96
C GLU A 62 -10.56 -3.05 12.33
N ALA A 63 -9.65 -3.87 11.81
CA ALA A 63 -8.21 -3.69 12.02
C ALA A 63 -7.74 -2.32 11.51
N LYS A 64 -8.19 -1.88 10.32
CA LYS A 64 -7.89 -0.54 9.81
C LYS A 64 -8.43 0.56 10.71
N GLU A 65 -9.63 0.40 11.28
CA GLU A 65 -10.17 1.37 12.23
C GLU A 65 -9.34 1.42 13.51
N LEU A 66 -9.02 0.26 14.09
CA LEU A 66 -8.17 0.12 15.26
C LEU A 66 -6.83 0.86 15.07
N PHE A 67 -6.09 0.55 14.02
CA PHE A 67 -4.80 1.19 13.75
C PHE A 67 -4.94 2.67 13.38
N SER A 68 -6.09 3.10 12.83
CA SER A 68 -6.34 4.53 12.62
C SER A 68 -6.45 5.32 13.94
N HIS A 69 -6.96 4.70 15.00
CA HIS A 69 -7.03 5.30 16.32
C HIS A 69 -5.68 5.31 17.05
N GLN A 70 -4.80 4.37 16.73
CA GLN A 70 -3.45 4.29 17.29
C GLN A 70 -2.49 5.31 16.65
N LEU A 71 -2.78 5.75 15.43
CA LEU A 71 -1.98 6.72 14.67
C LEU A 71 -2.84 7.89 14.15
N PRO A 72 -3.52 8.64 15.04
CA PRO A 72 -4.49 9.65 14.63
C PRO A 72 -3.86 10.76 13.80
N ASP A 73 -2.61 11.13 14.06
CA ASP A 73 -1.89 12.20 13.38
C ASP A 73 -1.71 11.97 11.87
N ILE A 74 -1.61 10.71 11.45
CA ILE A 74 -1.40 10.35 10.03
C ILE A 74 -2.63 9.70 9.40
N MET A 75 -3.49 9.08 10.21
CA MET A 75 -4.63 8.28 9.74
C MET A 75 -5.98 8.96 9.98
N ARG A 76 -6.06 10.11 10.64
CA ARG A 76 -7.33 10.82 10.86
C ARG A 76 -7.22 12.29 10.51
N TYR A 77 -8.33 12.88 10.11
CA TYR A 77 -8.46 14.31 9.86
C TYR A 77 -9.80 14.81 10.39
N THR A 78 -9.83 16.08 10.80
CA THR A 78 -11.04 16.70 11.34
C THR A 78 -11.69 17.58 10.28
N LYS A 79 -13.00 17.42 10.10
CA LYS A 79 -13.83 18.28 9.26
C LYS A 79 -15.09 18.63 10.04
N ASN A 80 -15.33 19.92 10.27
CA ASN A 80 -16.46 20.43 11.05
C ASN A 80 -16.58 19.74 12.42
N GLU A 81 -15.48 19.67 13.17
CA GLU A 81 -15.39 19.03 14.51
C GLU A 81 -15.63 17.50 14.53
N ILE A 82 -15.83 16.87 13.37
CA ILE A 82 -15.99 15.42 13.25
C ILE A 82 -14.68 14.81 12.74
N SER A 83 -14.20 13.76 13.41
CA SER A 83 -12.98 13.03 13.07
C SER A 83 -13.27 11.90 12.08
N PHE A 84 -12.62 11.93 10.92
CA PHE A 84 -12.75 10.93 9.88
C PHE A 84 -11.44 10.16 9.69
N ARG A 85 -11.55 8.87 9.38
CA ARG A 85 -10.42 8.04 8.96
C ARG A 85 -9.97 8.45 7.56
N LYS A 86 -8.69 8.74 7.41
CA LYS A 86 -8.02 8.93 6.13
C LYS A 86 -7.87 7.57 5.45
N SER A 87 -8.09 7.53 4.13
CA SER A 87 -7.87 6.30 3.37
C SER A 87 -6.41 5.90 3.48
N THR A 88 -6.15 4.61 3.68
CA THR A 88 -4.79 4.11 3.58
C THR A 88 -4.22 4.42 2.22
N ALA A 89 -4.99 4.65 1.15
CA ALA A 89 -4.51 5.06 -0.18
C ALA A 89 -3.89 6.47 -0.26
N ASP A 90 -4.17 7.34 0.71
CA ASP A 90 -3.73 8.75 0.73
C ASP A 90 -2.48 9.00 1.60
N LEU A 91 -1.92 7.94 2.18
CA LEU A 91 -0.66 7.98 2.94
C LEU A 91 0.55 8.10 2.01
N ASP A 92 1.54 8.89 2.42
CA ASP A 92 2.87 8.85 1.79
C ASP A 92 3.68 7.62 2.23
N THR A 93 4.86 7.44 1.64
CA THR A 93 5.76 6.31 1.91
C THR A 93 6.18 6.24 3.39
N LYS A 94 6.46 7.39 4.03
CA LYS A 94 6.92 7.42 5.42
C LYS A 94 5.78 7.10 6.38
N GLN A 95 4.60 7.66 6.12
CA GLN A 95 3.37 7.38 6.87
C GLN A 95 2.98 5.90 6.76
N MET A 96 3.18 5.29 5.58
CA MET A 96 2.95 3.86 5.39
C MET A 96 3.92 3.00 6.22
N THR A 97 5.22 3.32 6.21
CA THR A 97 6.20 2.63 7.05
C THR A 97 5.81 2.71 8.54
N LEU A 98 5.44 3.89 9.01
CA LEU A 98 5.00 4.09 10.41
C LEU A 98 3.78 3.24 10.76
N LEU A 99 2.79 3.16 9.86
CA LEU A 99 1.62 2.31 10.04
C LEU A 99 1.99 0.83 10.14
N ILE A 100 2.86 0.36 9.24
CA ILE A 100 3.32 -1.03 9.23
C ILE A 100 4.09 -1.36 10.52
N ASP A 101 5.02 -0.50 10.92
CA ASP A 101 5.80 -0.70 12.14
C ASP A 101 4.88 -0.78 13.36
N LYS A 102 3.85 0.07 13.41
CA LYS A 102 2.86 0.03 14.50
C LYS A 102 2.04 -1.26 14.52
N ILE A 103 1.64 -1.76 13.35
CA ILE A 103 0.94 -3.05 13.25
C ILE A 103 1.82 -4.17 13.80
N ARG A 104 3.10 -4.19 13.43
CA ARG A 104 4.05 -5.22 13.88
C ARG A 104 4.35 -5.15 15.37
N GLU A 105 4.60 -3.95 15.88
CA GLU A 105 4.83 -3.68 17.30
C GLU A 105 3.63 -4.15 18.13
N MET A 106 2.42 -3.71 17.79
CA MET A 106 1.21 -4.11 18.53
C MET A 106 0.91 -5.60 18.43
N SER A 107 1.16 -6.21 17.27
CA SER A 107 0.96 -7.65 17.10
C SER A 107 1.90 -8.45 17.99
N LEU A 108 3.16 -8.02 18.09
CA LEU A 108 4.14 -8.66 18.96
C LEU A 108 3.81 -8.43 20.43
N ASP A 109 3.52 -7.18 20.82
CA ASP A 109 3.33 -6.80 22.22
C ASP A 109 2.04 -7.34 22.81
N GLN A 110 0.93 -7.32 22.06
CA GLN A 110 -0.39 -7.69 22.57
C GLN A 110 -0.73 -9.16 22.35
N LEU A 111 -0.23 -9.76 21.27
CA LEU A 111 -0.60 -11.12 20.84
C LEU A 111 0.58 -12.08 20.86
N GLY A 112 1.82 -11.62 21.05
CA GLY A 112 3.01 -12.43 20.83
C GLY A 112 3.18 -12.85 19.36
N LEU A 113 2.47 -12.20 18.44
CA LEU A 113 2.45 -12.55 17.02
C LEU A 113 3.61 -11.88 16.29
N TYR A 114 4.52 -12.71 15.78
CA TYR A 114 5.57 -12.23 14.90
C TYR A 114 5.04 -12.00 13.48
N ILE A 115 5.01 -10.74 13.06
CA ILE A 115 4.74 -10.36 11.67
C ILE A 115 6.08 -10.18 10.93
N PRO A 116 6.28 -10.89 9.80
CA PRO A 116 7.53 -10.85 9.02
C PRO A 116 7.84 -9.44 8.55
N THR A 117 9.14 -9.14 8.37
CA THR A 117 9.63 -7.90 7.77
C THR A 117 9.26 -7.79 6.30
N SER A 118 9.41 -6.59 5.72
CA SER A 118 9.22 -6.39 4.28
C SER A 118 10.18 -7.22 3.45
N GLU A 119 11.40 -7.48 3.94
CA GLU A 119 12.40 -8.29 3.23
C GLU A 119 12.03 -9.77 3.25
N GLU A 120 11.63 -10.30 4.42
CA GLU A 120 11.19 -11.69 4.56
C GLU A 120 9.92 -11.96 3.75
N TYR A 121 9.00 -10.98 3.71
CA TYR A 121 7.84 -11.03 2.84
C TYR A 121 8.24 -11.12 1.37
N LEU A 122 9.21 -10.32 0.91
CA LEU A 122 9.67 -10.36 -0.48
C LEU A 122 10.32 -11.70 -0.84
N MET A 123 11.04 -12.32 0.10
CA MET A 123 11.65 -13.64 -0.12
C MET A 123 10.62 -14.77 -0.17
N ASN A 124 9.50 -14.65 0.54
CA ASN A 124 8.52 -15.72 0.73
C ASN A 124 7.09 -15.35 0.29
N GLN A 125 6.95 -14.40 -0.64
CA GLN A 125 5.66 -13.81 -1.02
C GLN A 125 4.60 -14.87 -1.38
N PHE A 126 4.99 -15.91 -2.14
CA PHE A 126 4.09 -16.99 -2.54
C PHE A 126 3.53 -17.78 -1.36
N ARG A 127 4.34 -18.01 -0.32
CA ARG A 127 3.93 -18.78 0.85
C ARG A 127 2.91 -18.01 1.68
N PHE A 128 3.18 -16.73 1.94
CA PHE A 128 2.28 -15.89 2.73
C PHE A 128 0.92 -15.68 2.07
N HIS A 129 0.88 -15.49 0.75
CA HIS A 129 -0.40 -15.39 0.04
C HIS A 129 -1.21 -16.69 0.14
N LYS A 130 -0.57 -17.85 -0.03
CA LYS A 130 -1.23 -19.14 0.10
C LYS A 130 -1.78 -19.40 1.50
N GLU A 131 -1.02 -19.05 2.55
CA GLU A 131 -1.47 -19.18 3.95
C GLU A 131 -2.70 -18.30 4.22
N LEU A 132 -2.72 -17.06 3.73
CA LEU A 132 -3.86 -16.15 3.92
C LEU A 132 -5.10 -16.56 3.10
N GLU A 133 -4.92 -17.09 1.89
CA GLU A 133 -6.01 -17.65 1.08
C GLU A 133 -6.63 -18.87 1.76
N MET A 134 -5.80 -19.76 2.32
CA MET A 134 -6.28 -20.92 3.08
C MET A 134 -7.02 -20.53 4.36
N GLY A 135 -6.64 -19.40 4.96
CA GLY A 135 -7.30 -18.84 6.15
C GLY A 135 -8.57 -18.03 5.87
N GLY A 136 -8.96 -17.84 4.60
CA GLY A 136 -10.18 -17.10 4.23
C GLY A 136 -10.09 -15.59 4.49
N VAL A 137 -8.89 -15.02 4.50
CA VAL A 137 -8.64 -13.60 4.82
C VAL A 137 -8.66 -12.69 3.57
N TRP A 138 -8.95 -13.26 2.39
CA TRP A 138 -9.02 -12.57 1.09
C TRP A 138 -10.39 -12.71 0.42
#